data_AF-A0A397GAL9-F1
#
_entry.id   AF-A0A397GAL9-F1
#
_cell.length_a   1.000
_cell.length_b   1.000
_cell.length_c   1.000
_cell.angle_alpha   90.00
_cell.angle_beta   90.00
_cell.angle_gamma   90.00
#
_symmetry.space_group_name_H-M   'P 1'
#
loop_
_entity.id
_entity.type
_entity.pdbx_description
1 polymer ?
#
loop_
_entity_poly.entity_id
_entity_poly.type
_entity_poly.pdbx_seq_one_letter_code
_entity_poly.pdbx_strand_id
1 'polypeptide(L)'
;MYSWDARVTHRPTFNKLYDELRKYNYNFSNQHSEIVIQIKKAEEILANQESTNTIITTPLNYQTHPQAIYTSRLLNYSNLPKPKNEENFERKLEELIKSMSNLQWRLFVMQQKKNFV
;
A
#
# COMPACT_ATOMS: atom_id res chain seq x y z
N MET A 1 -5.23 4.89 4.72
CA MET A 1 -4.83 6.30 4.73
C MET A 1 -4.64 6.76 3.30
N TYR A 2 -5.47 7.69 2.83
CA TYR A 2 -5.66 8.02 1.41
C TYR A 2 -4.67 9.07 0.90
N SER A 3 -3.37 8.80 1.08
CA SER A 3 -2.32 9.75 0.68
C SER A 3 -2.25 9.98 -0.84
N TRP A 4 -2.88 9.12 -1.62
CA TRP A 4 -2.90 9.13 -3.09
C TRP A 4 -4.19 9.71 -3.71
N ASP A 5 -5.16 10.18 -2.92
CA ASP A 5 -6.40 10.76 -3.47
C ASP A 5 -6.09 12.07 -4.21
N ALA A 6 -6.46 12.21 -5.48
CA ALA A 6 -6.22 13.42 -6.25
C ALA A 6 -6.82 14.67 -5.59
N ARG A 7 -7.95 14.53 -4.89
CA ARG A 7 -8.63 15.62 -4.18
C ARG A 7 -7.88 15.97 -2.90
N VAL A 8 -7.41 17.22 -2.82
CA VAL A 8 -6.66 17.74 -1.66
C VAL A 8 -7.44 17.59 -0.35
N THR A 9 -8.76 17.78 -0.37
CA THR A 9 -9.63 17.68 0.81
C THR A 9 -9.74 16.28 1.40
N HIS A 10 -9.46 15.24 0.62
CA HIS A 10 -9.53 13.84 1.04
C HIS A 10 -8.17 13.30 1.52
N ARG A 11 -7.08 14.05 1.31
CA ARG A 11 -5.76 13.66 1.78
C ARG A 11 -5.63 13.95 3.27
N PRO A 12 -4.92 13.09 4.02
CA PRO A 12 -4.53 13.40 5.38
C PRO A 12 -3.61 14.64 5.37
N THR A 13 -3.74 15.48 6.40
CA THR A 13 -2.71 16.48 6.69
C THR A 13 -1.43 15.77 7.15
N PHE A 14 -0.30 16.46 7.03
CA PHE A 14 0.99 15.94 7.48
C PHE A 14 0.94 15.46 8.94
N ASN A 15 0.32 16.24 9.83
CA ASN A 15 0.19 15.88 11.26
C ASN A 15 -0.63 14.59 11.45
N LYS A 16 -1.76 14.45 10.75
CA LYS A 16 -2.58 13.23 10.82
C LYS A 16 -1.81 12.01 10.31
N LEU A 17 -1.08 12.17 9.21
CA LEU A 17 -0.22 11.12 8.64
C LEU A 17 0.87 10.71 9.64
N TYR A 18 1.52 11.68 10.26
CA TYR A 18 2.56 11.45 11.26
C TYR A 18 2.01 10.68 12.47
N ASP A 19 0.86 11.09 13.01
CA ASP A 19 0.25 10.43 14.16
C ASP A 19 -0.13 8.97 13.86
N GLU A 20 -0.70 8.70 12.69
CA GLU A 20 -1.03 7.34 12.24
C GLU A 20 0.22 6.46 12.07
N LEU A 21 1.28 6.99 11.44
CA LEU A 21 2.54 6.27 11.30
C LEU A 21 3.21 6.00 12.66
N ARG A 22 3.13 6.95 13.60
CA ARG A 22 3.66 6.79 14.95
C ARG A 22 2.92 5.69 15.72
N LYS A 23 1.58 5.62 15.63
CA LYS A 23 0.79 4.53 16.21
C LYS A 23 1.21 3.17 15.62
N TYR A 24 1.38 3.11 14.30
CA TYR A 24 1.82 1.89 13.63
C TYR A 24 3.20 1.44 14.10
N ASN A 25 4.16 2.36 14.25
CA ASN A 25 5.50 2.07 14.75
C ASN A 25 5.50 1.57 16.21
N TYR A 26 4.66 2.17 17.07
CA TYR A 26 4.48 1.71 18.44
C TYR A 26 3.92 0.28 18.48
N ASN A 27 2.94 -0.02 17.64
CA ASN A 27 2.40 -1.38 17.51
C ASN A 27 3.47 -2.35 16.99
N PHE A 28 4.27 -1.97 16.00
CA PHE A 28 5.35 -2.80 15.48
C PHE A 28 6.42 -3.12 16.54
N SER A 29 6.69 -2.19 17.45
CA SER A 29 7.60 -2.42 18.58
C SER A 29 7.07 -3.46 19.57
N ASN A 30 5.75 -3.71 19.57
CA ASN A 30 5.15 -4.81 20.30
C ASN A 30 5.24 -6.10 19.48
N GLN A 31 6.08 -7.04 19.93
CA GLN A 31 6.34 -8.33 19.28
C GLN A 31 5.08 -9.22 19.16
N HIS A 32 4.04 -8.92 19.94
CA HIS A 32 2.75 -9.60 19.90
C HIS A 32 1.67 -8.82 19.14
N SER A 33 2.03 -7.71 18.47
CA SER A 33 1.07 -7.01 17.62
C SER A 33 0.68 -7.88 16.42
N GLU A 34 -0.57 -7.73 16.00
CA GLU A 34 -1.12 -8.39 14.81
C GLU A 34 -0.24 -8.18 13.56
N ILE A 35 0.38 -7.00 13.44
CA ILE A 35 1.29 -6.66 12.34
C ILE A 35 2.53 -7.54 12.35
N VAL A 36 3.21 -7.66 13.50
CA VAL A 36 4.42 -8.49 13.62
C VAL A 36 4.11 -9.96 13.39
N ILE A 37 2.95 -10.43 13.88
CA ILE A 37 2.49 -11.81 13.67
C ILE A 37 2.24 -12.07 12.18
N GLN A 38 1.56 -11.16 11.48
CA GLN A 38 1.31 -11.31 10.04
C GLN A 38 2.59 -11.27 9.21
N ILE A 39 3.57 -10.43 9.57
CA ILE A 39 4.88 -10.36 8.89
C ILE A 39 5.63 -11.69 9.06
N LYS A 40 5.76 -12.21 10.28
CA LYS A 40 6.40 -13.50 10.53
C LYS A 40 5.75 -14.64 9.75
N LYS A 41 4.42 -14.67 9.70
CA LYS A 41 3.69 -15.67 8.91
C LYS A 41 3.95 -15.54 7.41
N ALA A 42 4.08 -14.32 6.88
CA ALA A 42 4.44 -14.09 5.48
C ALA A 42 5.89 -14.53 5.19
N GLU A 43 6.82 -14.24 6.11
CA GLU A 43 8.21 -14.70 6.04
C GLU A 43 8.31 -16.23 6.06
N GLU A 44 7.52 -16.91 6.91
CA GLU A 44 7.43 -18.37 6.94
C GLU A 44 6.87 -18.94 5.62
N ILE A 45 5.85 -18.31 5.03
CA ILE A 45 5.32 -18.72 3.71
C ILE A 45 6.41 -18.57 2.64
N LEU A 46 7.15 -17.45 2.66
CA LEU A 46 8.26 -17.20 1.74
C LEU A 46 9.40 -18.20 1.91
N ALA A 47 9.72 -18.59 3.16
CA ALA A 47 10.76 -19.56 3.45
C ALA A 47 10.37 -21.00 3.06
N ASN A 48 9.08 -21.34 3.19
CA ASN A 48 8.56 -22.67 2.84
C ASN A 48 8.21 -22.82 1.35
N GLN A 49 8.08 -21.72 0.61
CA GLN A 49 8.07 -21.74 -0.86
C GLN A 49 9.51 -21.95 -1.34
N GLU A 50 9.90 -23.21 -1.58
CA GLU A 50 11.15 -23.54 -2.28
C GLU A 50 11.31 -22.66 -3.53
N SER A 51 12.40 -21.88 -3.51
CA SER A 51 12.96 -21.04 -4.59
C SER A 51 12.15 -20.93 -5.89
N THR A 52 11.12 -20.09 -5.92
CA THR A 52 10.53 -19.60 -7.19
C THR A 52 10.53 -18.08 -7.30
N ASN A 53 11.38 -17.42 -6.52
CA ASN A 53 11.64 -16.00 -6.67
C ASN A 53 13.09 -15.79 -7.09
N THR A 54 13.41 -16.19 -8.33
CA THR A 54 14.47 -15.49 -9.06
C THR A 54 14.02 -14.03 -9.11
N ILE A 55 14.59 -13.18 -8.26
CA ILE A 55 14.49 -11.74 -8.46
C ILE A 55 15.21 -11.50 -9.79
N ILE A 56 14.46 -11.51 -10.88
CA ILE A 56 14.96 -11.08 -12.18
C ILE A 56 15.12 -9.57 -12.03
N THR A 57 16.28 -9.14 -11.54
CA THR A 57 16.74 -7.77 -11.74
C THR A 57 17.01 -7.64 -13.23
N THR A 58 15.98 -7.34 -14.01
CA THR A 58 16.16 -6.90 -15.39
C THR A 58 17.05 -5.66 -15.34
N PRO A 59 18.19 -5.66 -16.05
CA PRO A 59 18.99 -4.45 -16.16
C PRO A 59 18.11 -3.37 -16.78
N LEU A 60 18.03 -2.26 -16.07
CA LEU A 60 17.12 -1.18 -16.36
C LEU A 60 17.70 -0.37 -17.52
N ASN A 61 17.34 -0.75 -18.75
CA ASN A 61 17.80 -0.07 -19.95
C ASN A 61 16.97 1.20 -20.19
N TYR A 62 17.29 2.26 -19.44
CA TYR A 62 16.63 3.55 -19.62
C TYR A 62 17.15 4.25 -20.87
N GLN A 63 16.35 4.24 -21.93
CA GLN A 63 16.59 5.04 -23.12
C GLN A 63 15.93 6.41 -22.96
N THR A 64 16.72 7.48 -23.01
CA THR A 64 16.20 8.85 -23.00
C THR A 64 15.70 9.23 -24.39
N HIS A 65 14.54 9.89 -24.46
CA HIS A 65 14.02 10.40 -25.73
C HIS A 65 14.74 11.73 -26.07
N PRO A 66 15.29 11.92 -27.28
CA PRO A 66 16.10 13.10 -27.59
C PRO A 66 15.34 14.44 -27.49
N GLN A 67 14.01 14.43 -27.63
CA GLN A 67 13.16 15.61 -27.44
C GLN A 67 12.63 15.78 -26.00
N ALA A 68 12.90 14.83 -25.08
CA ALA A 68 12.46 14.96 -23.70
C ALA A 68 13.40 15.88 -22.91
N ILE A 69 12.83 16.69 -22.03
CA ILE A 69 13.56 17.68 -21.23
C ILE A 69 13.49 17.24 -19.77
N TYR A 70 14.64 16.79 -19.26
CA TYR A 70 14.79 16.22 -17.93
C TYR A 70 15.24 17.24 -16.87
N THR A 71 15.31 18.52 -17.23
CA THR A 71 15.62 19.60 -16.29
C THR A 71 14.35 20.06 -15.58
N SER A 72 14.51 20.52 -14.33
CA SER A 72 13.41 21.12 -13.57
C SER A 72 12.86 22.34 -14.30
N ARG A 73 11.54 22.40 -14.48
CA ARG A 73 10.82 23.51 -15.09
C ARG A 73 9.81 24.06 -14.10
N LEU A 74 9.73 25.38 -13.98
CA LEU A 74 8.68 26.03 -13.20
C LEU A 74 7.34 25.83 -13.93
N LEU A 75 6.40 25.15 -13.28
CA LEU A 75 5.05 24.95 -13.80
C LEU A 75 4.12 26.07 -13.31
N ASN A 76 3.36 26.67 -14.21
CA ASN A 76 2.27 27.58 -13.83
C ASN A 76 1.03 26.75 -13.44
N TYR A 77 0.78 26.64 -12.15
CA TYR A 77 -0.36 25.88 -11.61
C TYR A 77 -1.72 26.48 -11.95
N SER A 78 -1.79 27.76 -12.30
CA SER A 78 -3.06 28.48 -12.53
C SER A 78 -3.85 27.97 -13.73
N ASN A 79 -3.16 27.38 -14.71
CA ASN A 79 -3.77 26.89 -15.95
C ASN A 79 -3.99 25.37 -15.96
N LEU A 80 -3.73 24.68 -14.84
CA LEU A 80 -3.89 23.23 -14.77
C LEU A 80 -5.37 22.87 -14.51
N PRO A 81 -5.87 21.78 -15.12
CA PRO A 81 -7.19 21.27 -14.78
C PRO A 81 -7.22 20.85 -13.29
N LYS A 82 -8.42 20.89 -12.71
CA LYS A 82 -8.60 20.41 -11.32
C LYS A 82 -8.14 18.95 -11.23
N PRO A 83 -7.44 18.57 -10.15
CA PRO A 83 -7.03 17.19 -9.95
C PRO A 83 -8.28 16.31 -9.85
N LYS A 84 -8.30 15.22 -10.63
CA LYS A 84 -9.43 14.28 -10.71
C LYS A 84 -8.88 12.85 -10.63
N ASN A 85 -9.52 12.01 -9.81
CA ASN A 85 -9.26 10.58 -9.79
C ASN A 85 -9.80 9.91 -11.06
N GLU A 86 -9.40 8.66 -11.33
CA GLU A 86 -10.05 7.88 -12.38
C GLU A 86 -11.56 7.73 -12.09
N GLU A 87 -12.37 7.61 -13.14
CA GLU A 87 -13.84 7.58 -13.02
C GLU A 87 -14.34 6.45 -12.11
N ASN A 88 -13.66 5.30 -12.14
CA ASN A 88 -14.00 4.11 -11.37
C ASN A 88 -13.31 4.03 -9.99
N PHE A 89 -12.61 5.08 -9.55
CA PHE A 89 -11.77 5.05 -8.35
C PHE A 89 -12.55 4.59 -7.11
N GLU A 90 -13.71 5.20 -6.86
CA GLU A 90 -14.53 4.91 -5.68
C GLU A 90 -15.02 3.46 -5.66
N ARG A 91 -15.45 2.95 -6.83
CA ARG A 91 -15.92 1.57 -6.97
C ARG A 91 -14.80 0.57 -6.72
N LYS A 92 -13.64 0.76 -7.36
CA LYS A 92 -12.48 -0.11 -7.15
C LYS A 92 -12.01 -0.08 -5.70
N LEU A 93 -12.10 1.10 -5.06
CA LEU A 93 -11.74 1.26 -3.67
C LEU A 93 -12.70 0.48 -2.74
N GLU A 94 -14.02 0.60 -2.98
CA GLU A 94 -15.03 -0.15 -2.22
C GLU A 94 -14.85 -1.67 -2.38
N GLU A 95 -14.63 -2.14 -3.61
CA GLU A 95 -14.33 -3.54 -3.91
C GLU A 95 -13.08 -4.03 -3.16
N LEU A 96 -12.02 -3.22 -3.12
CA LEU A 96 -10.78 -3.52 -2.41
C LEU A 96 -10.99 -3.59 -0.89
N ILE A 97 -11.69 -2.62 -0.30
CA ILE A 97 -12.01 -2.61 1.14
C ILE A 97 -12.86 -3.83 1.49
N LYS A 98 -13.87 -4.16 0.70
CA LYS A 98 -14.70 -5.34 0.88
C LYS A 98 -13.88 -6.63 0.80
N SER A 99 -12.97 -6.72 -0.17
CA SER A 99 -12.05 -7.86 -0.32
C SER A 99 -11.15 -8.02 0.92
N MET A 100 -10.55 -6.94 1.40
CA MET A 100 -9.73 -6.94 2.61
C MET A 100 -10.52 -7.39 3.84
N SER A 101 -11.73 -6.85 4.05
CA SER A 101 -12.60 -7.25 5.16
C SER A 101 -13.00 -8.72 5.09
N ASN A 102 -13.31 -9.23 3.89
CA ASN A 102 -13.61 -10.65 3.68
C ASN A 102 -12.41 -11.55 4.00
N LEU A 103 -11.20 -11.14 3.60
CA LEU A 103 -9.97 -11.88 3.94
C LEU A 103 -9.74 -11.89 5.46
N GLN A 104 -9.89 -10.75 6.13
CA GLN A 104 -9.79 -10.66 7.59
C GLN A 104 -10.80 -11.58 8.28
N TRP A 105 -12.07 -11.58 7.84
CA TRP A 105 -13.10 -12.45 8.40
C TRP A 105 -12.80 -13.93 8.17
N ARG A 106 -12.37 -14.31 6.96
CA ARG A 106 -11.96 -15.69 6.65
C ARG A 106 -10.78 -16.15 7.50
N LEU A 107 -9.77 -15.29 7.66
CA LEU A 107 -8.62 -15.56 8.53
C LEU A 107 -9.04 -15.74 9.98
N PHE A 108 -9.93 -14.88 10.49
CA PHE A 108 -10.49 -15.00 11.84
C PHE A 108 -11.22 -16.34 12.04
N VAL A 109 -12.11 -16.72 11.12
CA VAL A 109 -12.83 -18.00 11.18
C VAL A 109 -11.88 -19.20 11.13
N MET A 110 -10.83 -19.15 10.30
CA MET A 110 -9.82 -20.20 10.22
C MET A 110 -9.01 -20.35 11.51
N GLN A 111 -8.71 -19.24 12.20
CA GLN A 111 -8.01 -19.27 13.49
C GLN A 111 -8.90 -19.85 14.60
N GLN A 112 -10.20 -19.53 14.62
CA GLN A 112 -11.13 -20.11 15.59
C GLN A 112 -11.25 -21.64 15.40
N LYS A 113 -11.36 -22.13 14.16
CA LYS A 113 -11.44 -23.58 13.88
C LYS A 113 -10.20 -24.37 14.27
N LYS A 114 -9.00 -23.76 14.24
CA LYS A 114 -7.75 -24.40 14.68
C LYS A 114 -7.63 -24.54 16.20
N ASN A 115 -8.38 -23.76 16.98
CA ASN A 115 -8.35 -23.80 18.44
C ASN A 115 -9.30 -24.85 19.06
N PHE A 116 -10.04 -25.60 18.22
CA PHE A 116 -10.98 -26.65 18.64
C PHE A 116 -10.53 -28.07 18.22
N VAL A 117 -9.25 -28.24 17.86
CA VAL A 117 -8.61 -29.54 17.62
C VAL A 117 -7.42 -29.69 18.56
#